data_AF-A0A835WCJ9-F1
#
_entry.id   AF-A0A835WCJ9-F1
#
_cell.length_a   1.000
_cell.length_b   1.000
_cell.length_c   1.000
_cell.angle_alpha   90.00
_cell.angle_beta   90.00
_cell.angle_gamma   90.00
#
_symmetry.space_group_name_H-M   'P 1'
#
loop_
_entity.id
_entity.type
_entity.pdbx_description
1 polymer ?
#
loop_
_entity_poly.entity_id
_entity_poly.type
_entity_poly.pdbx_seq_one_letter_code
_entity_poly.pdbx_strand_id
1 'polypeptide(L)'
;MAVLREVLSHGADVRLGETRVVSSCEDVPGRHFNGWYVAYLPSGSTVESMDPLDAFGAVKGASDINTFLRKAGPELMAPSDPETRRKLSNVDASLEDVPAQELVLSLTPTEDAPTVAEYLEIFDAPVNVDLESEQVWPMPPPLKY
;
A
#
# COMPACT_ATOMS: atom_id res chain seq x y z
N MET A 1 4.26 -5.58 12.31
CA MET A 1 5.26 -6.22 11.42
C MET A 1 5.56 -7.69 11.68
N ALA A 2 5.38 -8.24 12.88
CA ALA A 2 5.75 -9.64 13.18
C ALA A 2 5.17 -10.67 12.19
N VAL A 3 3.90 -10.52 11.79
CA VAL A 3 3.24 -11.40 10.82
C VAL A 3 3.91 -11.34 9.44
N LEU A 4 4.26 -10.15 8.92
CA LEU A 4 4.94 -10.04 7.62
C LEU A 4 6.34 -10.69 7.65
N ARG A 5 7.06 -10.57 8.79
CA ARG A 5 8.35 -11.23 8.98
C ARG A 5 8.21 -12.75 9.02
N GLU A 6 7.18 -13.26 9.70
CA GLU A 6 6.87 -14.68 9.77
C GLU A 6 6.46 -15.24 8.41
N VAL A 7 5.67 -14.49 7.64
CA VAL A 7 5.27 -14.82 6.27
C VAL A 7 6.48 -14.85 5.33
N LEU A 8 7.42 -13.91 5.45
CA LEU A 8 8.67 -13.95 4.68
C LEU A 8 9.56 -15.14 5.04
N SER A 9 9.65 -15.51 6.32
CA SER A 9 10.51 -16.62 6.76
C SER A 9 9.96 -18.00 6.40
N HIS A 10 8.64 -18.15 6.25
CA HIS A 10 7.98 -19.41 5.88
C HIS A 10 7.57 -19.45 4.40
N GLY A 11 7.75 -18.36 3.66
CA GLY A 11 7.13 -18.10 2.35
C GLY A 11 7.94 -18.45 1.11
N ALA A 12 8.96 -19.32 1.22
CA ALA A 12 9.83 -19.68 0.09
C ALA A 12 9.04 -20.23 -1.13
N ASP A 13 7.88 -20.85 -0.90
CA ASP A 13 7.04 -21.43 -1.95
C ASP A 13 6.07 -20.44 -2.62
N VAL A 14 5.94 -19.20 -2.14
CA VAL A 14 4.84 -18.28 -2.54
C VAL A 14 5.35 -17.00 -3.23
N ARG A 15 6.64 -16.91 -3.59
CA ARG A 15 7.27 -15.71 -4.19
C ARG A 15 6.97 -14.40 -3.44
N LEU A 16 6.79 -14.49 -2.12
CA LEU A 16 6.51 -13.32 -1.27
C LEU A 16 7.66 -12.31 -1.26
N GLY A 17 8.88 -12.74 -1.59
CA GLY A 17 10.03 -11.85 -1.75
C GLY A 17 9.90 -10.87 -2.93
N GLU A 18 9.08 -11.20 -3.95
CA GLU A 18 8.79 -10.32 -5.09
C GLU A 18 7.55 -9.45 -4.83
N THR A 19 6.84 -9.67 -3.72
CA THR A 19 5.67 -8.86 -3.36
C THR A 19 6.13 -7.46 -2.99
N ARG A 20 5.43 -6.45 -3.53
CA ARG A 20 5.71 -5.04 -3.26
C ARG A 20 4.64 -4.43 -2.37
N VAL A 21 5.06 -3.54 -1.49
CA VAL A 21 4.16 -2.81 -0.59
C VAL A 21 3.84 -1.46 -1.22
N VAL A 22 2.63 -1.34 -1.75
CA VAL A 22 2.14 -0.10 -2.39
C VAL A 22 1.55 0.90 -1.39
N SER A 23 0.99 0.43 -0.27
CA SER A 23 0.45 1.29 0.78
C SER A 23 0.45 0.58 2.12
N SER A 24 0.77 1.33 3.18
CA SER A 24 0.60 0.93 4.57
C SER A 24 -0.15 2.02 5.32
N CYS A 25 -1.01 1.65 6.27
CA CYS A 25 -1.75 2.60 7.10
C CYS A 25 -1.61 2.18 8.56
N GLU A 26 -0.94 3.02 9.32
CA GLU A 26 -0.65 2.83 10.74
C GLU A 26 -1.47 3.82 11.59
N ASP A 27 -1.44 3.66 12.90
CA ASP A 27 -2.16 4.52 13.85
C ASP A 27 -3.66 4.69 13.55
N VAL A 28 -4.28 3.61 13.07
CA VAL A 28 -5.73 3.59 12.84
C VAL A 28 -6.48 3.42 14.17
N PRO A 29 -7.54 4.22 14.43
CA PRO A 29 -8.26 4.22 15.72
C PRO A 29 -9.01 2.92 16.00
N GLY A 30 -9.20 2.10 14.97
CA GLY A 30 -9.86 0.82 15.06
C GLY A 30 -9.59 -0.04 13.83
N ARG A 31 -9.98 -1.30 13.95
CA ARG A 31 -9.91 -2.27 12.86
C ARG A 31 -10.97 -1.92 11.82
N HIS A 32 -10.57 -1.81 10.55
CA HIS A 32 -11.51 -1.52 9.44
C HIS A 32 -12.22 -2.79 8.94
N PHE A 33 -11.61 -3.98 9.07
CA PHE A 33 -12.17 -5.26 8.63
C PHE A 33 -12.12 -6.27 9.75
N ASN A 34 -13.22 -6.96 10.08
CA ASN A 34 -13.23 -7.94 11.18
C ASN A 34 -12.28 -9.13 10.99
N GLY A 35 -11.98 -9.48 9.74
CA GLY A 35 -11.09 -10.58 9.37
C GLY A 35 -10.28 -10.26 8.13
N TRP A 36 -9.56 -11.26 7.64
CA TRP A 36 -8.79 -11.18 6.40
C TRP A 36 -9.68 -11.54 5.21
N TYR A 37 -9.64 -10.70 4.19
CA TYR A 37 -10.37 -10.91 2.94
C TYR A 37 -9.38 -10.83 1.78
N VAL A 38 -9.64 -11.62 0.75
CA VAL A 38 -8.87 -11.61 -0.49
C VAL A 38 -9.81 -11.60 -1.68
N ALA A 39 -9.47 -10.79 -2.68
CA ALA A 39 -10.12 -10.75 -3.97
C ALA A 39 -9.04 -10.86 -5.05
N TYR A 40 -9.39 -11.47 -6.19
CA TYR A 40 -8.47 -11.72 -7.28
C TYR A 40 -9.00 -11.06 -8.54
N LEU A 41 -8.12 -10.37 -9.27
CA LEU A 41 -8.41 -9.85 -10.60
C LEU A 41 -7.77 -10.77 -11.66
N PRO A 42 -8.42 -10.99 -12.82
CA PRO A 42 -7.80 -11.70 -13.93
C PRO A 42 -6.57 -10.94 -14.43
N SER A 43 -5.37 -11.47 -14.14
CA SER A 43 -4.10 -10.75 -14.33
C SER A 43 -3.26 -11.22 -15.52
N GLY A 44 -3.76 -12.14 -16.36
CA GLY A 44 -2.98 -12.78 -17.42
C GLY A 44 -2.48 -11.83 -18.53
N SER A 45 -2.95 -12.01 -19.78
CA SER A 45 -2.53 -11.16 -20.91
C SER A 45 -2.85 -9.67 -20.74
N THR A 46 -3.68 -9.31 -19.75
CA THR A 46 -4.12 -7.94 -19.50
C THR A 46 -3.01 -7.09 -18.88
N VAL A 47 -2.21 -7.63 -17.96
CA VAL A 47 -1.12 -6.85 -17.32
C VAL A 47 -0.02 -6.51 -18.33
N GLU A 48 0.32 -7.43 -19.23
CA GLU A 48 1.30 -7.19 -20.31
C GLU A 48 0.89 -6.04 -21.25
N SER A 49 -0.41 -5.73 -21.31
CA SER A 49 -0.95 -4.62 -22.10
C SER A 49 -1.15 -3.33 -21.32
N MET A 50 -0.88 -3.32 -20.01
CA MET A 50 -1.01 -2.12 -19.19
C MET A 50 0.30 -1.33 -19.16
N ASP A 51 0.18 -0.02 -19.34
CA ASP A 51 1.30 0.88 -19.11
C ASP A 51 1.55 0.99 -17.59
N PRO A 52 2.82 0.87 -17.14
CA PRO A 52 3.16 1.10 -15.75
C PRO A 52 2.91 2.55 -15.37
N LEU A 53 2.45 2.77 -14.14
CA LEU A 53 2.32 4.13 -13.59
C LEU A 53 3.70 4.70 -13.30
N ASP A 54 3.86 6.00 -13.52
CA ASP A 54 4.99 6.77 -12.99
C ASP A 54 4.90 6.89 -11.46
N ALA A 55 5.98 7.34 -10.81
CA ALA A 55 6.04 7.45 -9.36
C ALA A 55 4.86 8.25 -8.76
N PHE A 56 4.46 9.36 -9.39
CA PHE A 56 3.35 10.19 -8.91
C PHE A 56 2.00 9.48 -9.08
N GLY A 57 1.76 8.87 -10.24
CA GLY A 57 0.58 8.07 -10.55
C GLY A 57 0.45 6.86 -9.64
N ALA A 58 1.57 6.20 -9.31
CA ALA A 58 1.61 5.08 -8.39
C ALA A 58 1.22 5.49 -6.97
N VAL A 59 1.78 6.60 -6.46
CA VAL A 59 1.42 7.16 -5.14
C VAL A 59 -0.05 7.53 -5.09
N LYS A 60 -0.55 8.21 -6.13
CA LYS A 60 -1.97 8.58 -6.23
C LYS A 60 -2.86 7.33 -6.27
N GLY A 61 -2.55 6.36 -7.12
CA GLY A 61 -3.31 5.13 -7.29
C GLY A 61 -3.36 4.29 -6.01
N ALA A 62 -2.23 4.12 -5.35
CA ALA A 62 -2.15 3.44 -4.06
C ALA A 62 -2.96 4.17 -2.97
N SER A 63 -2.93 5.50 -2.96
CA SER A 63 -3.71 6.33 -2.03
C SER A 63 -5.22 6.22 -2.27
N ASP A 64 -5.65 6.22 -3.54
CA ASP A 64 -7.04 6.05 -3.94
C ASP A 64 -7.56 4.67 -3.51
N ILE A 65 -6.78 3.60 -3.75
CA ILE A 65 -7.10 2.24 -3.31
C ILE A 65 -7.18 2.14 -1.78
N ASN A 66 -6.20 2.68 -1.06
CA ASN A 66 -6.19 2.67 0.41
C ASN A 66 -7.41 3.43 0.98
N THR A 67 -7.75 4.59 0.40
CA THR A 67 -8.92 5.37 0.79
C THR A 67 -10.21 4.57 0.58
N PHE A 68 -10.35 3.92 -0.58
CA PHE A 68 -11.47 3.04 -0.87
C PHE A 68 -11.58 1.90 0.16
N LEU A 69 -10.49 1.16 0.41
CA LEU A 69 -10.50 0.03 1.35
C LEU A 69 -10.90 0.46 2.77
N ARG A 70 -10.48 1.65 3.20
CA ARG A 70 -10.87 2.22 4.49
C ARG A 70 -12.35 2.63 4.54
N LYS A 71 -12.94 3.10 3.44
CA LYS A 71 -14.38 3.37 3.35
C LYS A 71 -15.19 2.06 3.32
N ALA A 72 -14.72 1.06 2.57
CA ALA A 72 -15.38 -0.22 2.39
C ALA A 72 -15.39 -1.08 3.67
N GLY A 73 -14.32 -1.02 4.47
CA GLY A 73 -14.17 -1.82 5.68
C GLY A 73 -15.36 -1.75 6.65
N PRO A 74 -15.76 -0.55 7.12
CA PRO A 74 -16.95 -0.35 7.94
C PRO A 74 -18.23 -1.03 7.41
N GLU A 75 -18.45 -1.03 6.10
CA GLU A 75 -19.61 -1.68 5.48
C GLU A 75 -19.54 -3.21 5.48
N LEU A 76 -18.34 -3.76 5.71
CA LEU A 76 -18.03 -5.18 5.74
C LEU A 76 -17.74 -5.67 7.18
N MET A 77 -18.03 -4.85 8.20
CA MET A 77 -17.89 -5.20 9.62
C MET A 77 -19.05 -6.02 10.19
N ALA A 78 -19.99 -6.48 9.37
CA ALA A 78 -20.91 -7.54 9.80
C ALA A 78 -20.13 -8.88 9.89
N PRO A 79 -20.14 -9.58 11.03
CA PRO A 79 -19.40 -10.83 11.17
C PRO A 79 -20.01 -11.94 10.30
N SER A 80 -19.31 -12.30 9.22
CA SER A 80 -19.56 -13.48 8.37
C SER A 80 -21.02 -13.68 7.93
N ASP A 81 -21.69 -12.59 7.54
CA ASP A 81 -23.03 -12.64 6.96
C ASP A 81 -22.94 -13.07 5.47
N PRO A 82 -23.84 -13.93 4.96
CA PRO A 82 -24.09 -14.05 3.52
C PRO A 82 -24.18 -12.70 2.79
N GLU A 83 -24.64 -11.63 3.45
CA GLU A 83 -24.60 -10.27 2.91
C GLU A 83 -23.17 -9.77 2.62
N THR A 84 -22.22 -9.93 3.55
CA THR A 84 -20.81 -9.55 3.35
C THR A 84 -20.21 -10.29 2.17
N ARG A 85 -20.50 -11.60 2.05
CA ARG A 85 -20.02 -12.40 0.91
C ARG A 85 -20.61 -11.91 -0.41
N ARG A 86 -21.90 -11.55 -0.42
CA ARG A 86 -22.57 -10.98 -1.59
C ARG A 86 -21.97 -9.63 -1.99
N LYS A 87 -21.70 -8.74 -1.03
CA LYS A 87 -21.04 -7.45 -1.27
C LYS A 87 -19.63 -7.66 -1.86
N LEU A 88 -18.86 -8.58 -1.30
CA LEU A 88 -17.53 -8.93 -1.80
C LEU A 88 -17.56 -9.58 -3.19
N SER A 89 -18.60 -10.34 -3.54
CA SER A 89 -18.73 -10.91 -4.89
C SER A 89 -19.13 -9.88 -5.95
N ASN A 90 -19.75 -8.77 -5.54
CA ASN A 90 -20.28 -7.73 -6.42
C ASN A 90 -19.86 -6.34 -5.92
N VAL A 91 -18.55 -6.13 -5.77
CA VAL A 91 -17.97 -4.90 -5.18
C VAL A 91 -18.44 -3.66 -5.94
N ASP A 92 -18.37 -3.68 -7.28
CA ASP A 92 -18.77 -2.55 -8.15
C ASP A 92 -20.23 -2.11 -7.98
N ALA A 93 -21.11 -3.05 -7.62
CA ALA A 93 -22.53 -2.78 -7.44
C ALA A 93 -22.90 -2.47 -5.99
N SER A 94 -22.03 -2.82 -5.04
CA SER A 94 -22.34 -2.80 -3.61
C SER A 94 -21.60 -1.70 -2.85
N LEU A 95 -20.51 -1.17 -3.40
CA LEU A 95 -19.66 -0.17 -2.78
C LEU A 95 -19.48 1.01 -3.74
N GLU A 96 -19.40 2.21 -3.19
CA GLU A 96 -19.12 3.42 -3.95
C GLU A 96 -17.61 3.62 -4.13
N ASP A 97 -17.22 4.43 -5.12
CA ASP A 97 -15.83 4.81 -5.39
C ASP A 97 -14.86 3.63 -5.59
N VAL A 98 -15.36 2.51 -6.15
CA VAL A 98 -14.50 1.35 -6.42
C VAL A 98 -13.41 1.74 -7.43
N PRO A 99 -12.12 1.51 -7.11
CA PRO A 99 -11.03 1.77 -8.03
C PRO A 99 -11.19 0.97 -9.32
N ALA A 100 -10.93 1.61 -10.46
CA ALA A 100 -10.94 0.96 -11.76
C ALA A 100 -9.97 -0.25 -11.77
N GLN A 101 -10.37 -1.35 -12.41
CA GLN A 101 -9.54 -2.56 -12.46
C GLN A 101 -8.20 -2.27 -13.16
N GLU A 102 -8.22 -1.43 -14.18
CA GLU A 102 -7.05 -0.97 -14.92
C GLU A 102 -6.03 -0.29 -14.01
N LEU A 103 -6.48 0.48 -13.00
CA LEU A 103 -5.59 1.11 -12.03
C LEU A 103 -4.81 0.08 -11.21
N VAL A 104 -5.50 -0.97 -10.75
CA VAL A 104 -4.87 -2.07 -9.98
C VAL A 104 -3.90 -2.86 -10.86
N LEU A 105 -4.25 -3.10 -12.12
CA LEU A 105 -3.40 -3.81 -13.06
C LEU A 105 -2.15 -2.99 -13.43
N SER A 106 -2.29 -1.69 -13.67
CA SER A 106 -1.17 -0.77 -13.95
C SER A 106 -0.19 -0.58 -12.79
N LEU A 107 -0.59 -0.86 -11.55
CA LEU A 107 0.31 -0.90 -10.39
C LEU A 107 1.20 -2.16 -10.35
N THR A 108 0.81 -3.23 -11.04
CA THR A 108 1.55 -4.50 -11.01
C THR A 108 2.93 -4.42 -11.68
N PRO A 109 3.09 -3.80 -12.87
CA PRO A 109 4.41 -3.62 -13.49
C PRO A 109 5.21 -2.42 -12.95
N THR A 110 4.66 -1.60 -12.05
CA THR A 110 5.37 -0.43 -11.49
C THR A 110 6.49 -0.88 -10.54
N GLU A 111 7.72 -0.39 -10.81
CA GLU A 111 8.91 -0.78 -10.05
C GLU A 111 9.30 0.19 -8.90
N ASP A 112 8.55 1.27 -8.70
CA ASP A 112 8.88 2.32 -7.72
C ASP A 112 8.47 1.96 -6.27
N ALA A 113 7.77 0.84 -6.06
CA ALA A 113 7.34 0.41 -4.72
C ALA A 113 8.35 -0.59 -4.10
N PRO A 114 8.69 -0.46 -2.81
CA PRO A 114 9.62 -1.37 -2.15
C PRO A 114 9.03 -2.78 -2.05
N THR A 115 9.90 -3.78 -2.15
CA THR A 115 9.58 -5.15 -1.76
C THR A 115 9.21 -5.22 -0.27
N VAL A 116 8.53 -6.30 0.16
CA VAL A 116 8.23 -6.49 1.60
C VAL A 116 9.50 -6.48 2.45
N ALA A 117 10.62 -7.02 1.95
CA ALA A 117 11.89 -7.02 2.67
C ALA A 117 12.43 -5.59 2.84
N GLU A 118 12.54 -4.82 1.76
CA GLU A 118 12.99 -3.41 1.80
C GLU A 118 12.08 -2.56 2.67
N TYR A 119 10.76 -2.76 2.57
CA TYR A 119 9.79 -2.05 3.40
C TYR A 119 10.02 -2.30 4.89
N LEU A 120 10.31 -3.54 5.30
CA LEU A 120 10.59 -3.88 6.70
C LEU A 120 11.92 -3.30 7.19
N GLU A 121 12.93 -3.20 6.32
CA GLU A 121 14.19 -2.53 6.62
C GLU A 121 13.98 -1.03 6.82
N ILE A 122 13.23 -0.37 5.93
CA ILE A 122 12.87 1.06 6.04
C ILE A 122 12.07 1.29 7.32
N PHE A 123 11.14 0.39 7.66
CA PHE A 123 10.31 0.50 8.86
C PHE A 123 11.12 0.40 10.15
N ASP A 124 12.12 -0.50 10.20
CA ASP A 124 12.99 -0.66 11.36
C ASP A 124 14.11 0.40 11.43
N ALA A 125 14.36 1.10 10.32
CA ALA A 125 15.42 2.09 10.25
C ALA A 125 15.16 3.21 11.27
N PRO A 126 16.21 3.68 11.95
CA PRO A 126 16.06 4.84 12.83
C PRO A 126 15.58 6.04 12.00
N VAL A 127 14.59 6.76 12.51
CA VAL A 127 14.12 8.00 11.87
C VAL A 127 15.27 9.00 11.89
N ASN A 128 15.88 9.24 10.73
CA ASN A 128 16.86 10.29 10.56
C ASN A 128 16.11 11.59 10.25
N VAL A 129 15.88 12.42 11.26
CA VAL A 129 15.29 13.75 11.09
C VAL A 129 16.43 14.73 10.81
N ASP A 130 16.67 15.04 9.53
CA ASP A 130 17.55 16.14 9.17
C ASP A 130 16.84 17.46 9.50
N LEU A 131 17.24 18.09 10.61
CA LEU A 131 16.66 19.37 11.02
C LEU A 131 17.20 20.50 10.13
N GLU A 132 16.33 21.36 9.62
CA GLU A 132 16.74 22.55 8.85
C GLU A 132 17.70 23.46 9.65
N SER A 133 17.63 23.42 10.99
CA SER A 133 18.56 24.11 11.88
C SER A 133 19.99 23.55 11.86
N GLU A 134 20.20 22.35 11.32
CA GLU A 134 21.52 21.75 11.10
C GLU A 134 22.08 22.10 9.71
N GLN A 135 21.19 22.51 8.79
CA GLN A 135 21.52 22.99 7.46
C GLN A 135 21.78 24.51 7.47
N VAL A 136 22.55 24.99 8.44
CA VAL A 136 22.89 26.42 8.52
C VAL A 136 23.88 26.75 7.40
N TRP A 137 23.46 27.65 6.52
CA TRP A 137 24.27 28.27 5.47
C TRP A 137 25.67 28.69 5.98
N PRO A 138 26.70 28.71 5.12
CA PRO A 138 28.05 29.09 5.54
C PRO A 138 28.03 30.48 6.21
N MET A 139 28.55 30.52 7.43
CA MET A 139 28.64 31.73 8.24
C MET A 139 29.45 32.79 7.47
N PRO A 140 28.92 34.01 7.24
CA PRO A 140 29.70 35.08 6.63
C PRO A 140 30.98 35.33 7.45
N PRO A 141 32.14 35.56 6.81
CA PRO A 141 33.38 35.79 7.53
C PRO A 141 33.25 37.01 8.46
N PRO A 142 33.87 36.98 9.65
CA PRO A 142 33.74 38.04 10.64
C PRO A 142 34.22 39.38 10.08
N LEU A 143 33.46 40.44 10.34
CA LEU A 143 33.81 41.82 9.97
C LEU A 143 35.17 42.17 10.57
N LYS A 144 36.13 42.51 9.70
CA LYS A 144 37.40 43.11 10.11
C LYS A 144 37.18 44.61 10.29
N TYR A 145 37.27 45.09 11.52
CA TYR A 145 37.41 46.52 11.83
C TYR A 145 38.85 46.97 11.64
#